data_AF-A0A359LKG9-F1
#
_entry.id   AF-A0A359LKG9-F1
#
_cell.length_a   1.000
_cell.length_b   1.000
_cell.length_c   1.000
_cell.angle_alpha   90.00
_cell.angle_beta   90.00
_cell.angle_gamma   90.00
#
_symmetry.space_group_name_H-M   'P 1'
#
loop_
_entity.id
_entity.type
_entity.pdbx_description
1 polymer ?
#
loop_
_entity_poly.entity_id
_entity_poly.type
_entity_poly.pdbx_seq_one_letter_code
_entity_poly.pdbx_strand_id
1 'polypeptide(L)'
;MSSINWVDVSIMIIILLNIITGVRRGIVRGIINFIGIIAAIFLAIFWFKEAGEYISLHTTVSREISNIIGFAVVFLGIYLIARIIEISLKKVFSLLFISWIDALGGALFGLFKGALIVGVILIIVTFIPLPVFINDQLEKSFLANRFAVMITIVYKYFADWLPSSFQFNTEEFLKKFHLNLFVLKNTLK
;
A
#
# COMPACT_ATOMS: atom_id res chain seq x y z
N MET A 1 -30.14 4.09 -5.47
CA MET A 1 -29.02 4.66 -6.27
C MET A 1 -27.96 5.10 -5.26
N SER A 2 -26.77 4.50 -5.26
CA SER A 2 -25.67 4.96 -4.40
C SER A 2 -25.20 6.32 -4.91
N SER A 3 -25.51 7.39 -4.19
CA SER A 3 -24.98 8.73 -4.47
C SER A 3 -23.50 8.79 -4.11
N ILE A 4 -22.71 9.48 -4.93
CA ILE A 4 -21.29 9.75 -4.63
C ILE A 4 -21.23 10.52 -3.31
N ASN A 5 -20.45 10.01 -2.37
CA ASN A 5 -20.26 10.64 -1.06
C ASN A 5 -18.79 11.05 -0.84
N TRP A 6 -18.48 11.60 0.34
CA TRP A 6 -17.14 12.10 0.64
C TRP A 6 -16.08 10.99 0.70
N VAL A 7 -16.46 9.73 0.99
CA VAL A 7 -15.55 8.57 0.94
C VAL A 7 -15.17 8.30 -0.51
N ASP A 8 -16.14 8.32 -1.43
CA ASP A 8 -15.87 8.15 -2.87
C ASP A 8 -14.92 9.24 -3.39
N VAL A 9 -15.16 10.50 -3.01
CA VAL A 9 -14.29 11.63 -3.36
C VAL A 9 -12.88 11.42 -2.81
N SER A 10 -12.76 10.96 -1.56
CA SER A 10 -11.46 10.69 -0.92
C SER A 10 -10.69 9.58 -1.65
N ILE A 11 -11.36 8.47 -1.99
CA ILE A 11 -10.77 7.36 -2.77
C ILE A 11 -10.31 7.87 -4.13
N MET A 12 -11.14 8.65 -4.82
CA MET A 12 -10.82 9.20 -6.13
C MET A 12 -9.62 10.14 -6.08
N ILE A 13 -9.51 10.99 -5.04
CA ILE A 13 -8.33 11.84 -4.81
C ILE A 13 -7.08 10.99 -4.61
N ILE A 14 -7.12 9.96 -3.76
CA ILE A 14 -5.95 9.09 -3.52
C ILE A 14 -5.49 8.43 -4.82
N ILE A 15 -6.42 7.90 -5.61
CA ILE A 15 -6.12 7.27 -6.90
C ILE A 15 -5.53 8.31 -7.86
N LEU A 16 -6.17 9.47 -8.00
CA LEU A 16 -5.75 10.51 -8.92
C LEU A 16 -4.35 11.05 -8.58
N LEU A 17 -4.06 11.28 -7.30
CA LEU A 17 -2.73 11.71 -6.85
C LEU A 17 -1.66 10.66 -7.18
N ASN A 18 -1.96 9.37 -7.02
CA ASN A 18 -1.03 8.30 -7.39
C ASN A 18 -0.85 8.18 -8.90
N ILE A 19 -1.91 8.35 -9.71
CA ILE A 19 -1.81 8.41 -11.18
C ILE A 19 -0.93 9.57 -11.61
N ILE A 20 -1.18 10.79 -11.11
CA ILE A 20 -0.39 11.98 -11.45
C ILE A 20 1.08 11.78 -11.06
N THR A 21 1.33 11.24 -9.87
CA THR A 21 2.69 10.93 -9.43
C THR A 21 3.34 9.87 -10.31
N GLY A 22 2.57 8.87 -10.74
CA GLY A 22 2.99 7.82 -11.66
C GLY A 22 3.37 8.37 -13.03
N VAL A 23 2.53 9.22 -13.63
CA VAL A 23 2.81 9.91 -14.91
C VAL A 23 4.10 10.73 -14.82
N ARG A 24 4.29 11.49 -13.74
CA ARG A 24 5.49 12.33 -13.54
C ARG A 24 6.76 11.49 -13.35
N ARG A 25 6.64 10.33 -12.71
CA ARG A 25 7.77 9.43 -12.44
C ARG A 25 8.05 8.45 -13.56
N GLY A 26 7.08 8.10 -14.41
CA GLY A 26 7.23 7.00 -15.36
C GLY A 26 7.14 5.62 -14.71
N ILE A 27 6.94 4.57 -15.52
CA ILE A 27 6.72 3.20 -15.04
C ILE A 27 7.96 2.62 -14.37
N VAL A 28 9.11 2.73 -15.03
CA VAL A 28 10.33 2.02 -14.59
C VAL A 28 10.80 2.55 -13.24
N ARG A 29 10.89 3.87 -13.11
CA ARG A 29 11.26 4.53 -11.85
C ARG A 29 10.21 4.30 -10.76
N GLY A 30 8.92 4.25 -11.14
CA GLY A 30 7.84 3.88 -10.24
C GLY A 30 8.05 2.51 -9.60
N ILE A 31 8.31 1.49 -10.43
CA ILE A 31 8.55 0.11 -9.99
C ILE A 31 9.81 0.01 -9.13
N ILE A 32 10.93 0.59 -9.57
CA ILE A 32 12.20 0.56 -8.81
C ILE A 32 12.03 1.18 -7.43
N ASN A 33 11.38 2.35 -7.35
CA ASN A 33 11.11 3.00 -6.06
C ASN A 33 10.21 2.13 -5.18
N PHE A 34 9.21 1.46 -5.76
CA PHE A 34 8.29 0.62 -5.00
C PHE A 34 8.98 -0.64 -4.46
N ILE A 35 9.73 -1.36 -5.30
CA ILE A 35 10.55 -2.50 -4.89
C ILE A 35 11.59 -2.06 -3.86
N GLY A 36 12.23 -0.90 -4.06
CA GLY A 36 13.21 -0.35 -3.13
C GLY A 36 12.64 -0.08 -1.74
N ILE A 37 11.42 0.44 -1.64
CA ILE A 37 10.74 0.61 -0.34
C ILE A 37 10.43 -0.75 0.29
N ILE A 38 9.91 -1.71 -0.47
CA ILE A 38 9.60 -3.06 0.04
C ILE A 38 10.88 -3.73 0.57
N ALA A 39 11.97 -3.68 -0.21
CA ALA A 39 13.26 -4.21 0.19
C ALA A 39 13.80 -3.49 1.43
N ALA A 40 13.70 -2.17 1.50
CA ALA A 40 14.12 -1.39 2.67
C ALA A 40 13.36 -1.80 3.94
N ILE A 41 12.03 -2.00 3.85
CA ILE A 41 11.23 -2.48 4.98
C ILE A 41 11.67 -3.88 5.39
N PHE A 42 11.74 -4.82 4.45
CA PHE A 42 12.05 -6.22 4.74
C PHE A 42 13.43 -6.36 5.39
N LEU A 43 14.44 -5.71 4.83
CA LEU A 43 15.80 -5.73 5.34
C LEU A 43 15.94 -4.99 6.68
N ALA A 44 15.17 -3.91 6.90
CA ALA A 44 15.11 -3.25 8.19
C ALA A 44 14.47 -4.15 9.26
N ILE A 45 13.38 -4.88 8.96
CA ILE A 45 12.78 -5.86 9.87
C ILE A 45 13.77 -7.00 10.21
N PHE A 46 14.65 -7.36 9.27
CA PHE A 46 15.62 -8.41 9.51
C PHE A 46 16.81 -7.94 10.37
N TRP A 47 17.33 -6.73 10.12
CA TRP A 47 18.56 -6.24 10.74
C TRP A 47 18.38 -5.20 11.87
N PHE A 48 17.15 -4.85 12.26
CA PHE A 48 16.94 -3.81 13.27
C PHE A 48 17.54 -4.15 14.64
N LYS A 49 17.63 -5.43 15.00
CA LYS A 49 18.15 -5.85 16.31
C LYS A 49 19.66 -5.71 16.38
N GLU A 50 20.36 -6.12 15.32
CA GLU A 50 21.81 -6.00 15.19
C GLU A 50 22.23 -4.53 15.15
N ALA A 51 21.51 -3.71 14.37
CA ALA A 51 21.72 -2.27 14.35
C ALA A 51 21.39 -1.63 15.71
N GLY A 52 20.30 -2.06 16.35
CA GLY A 52 19.88 -1.58 17.66
C GLY A 52 20.86 -1.95 18.78
N GLU A 53 21.47 -3.13 18.74
CA GLU A 53 22.51 -3.54 19.66
C GLU A 53 23.76 -2.68 19.52
N TYR A 54 24.21 -2.43 18.29
CA TYR A 54 25.34 -1.52 18.04
C TYR A 54 25.07 -0.12 18.60
N ILE A 55 23.85 0.41 18.42
CA ILE A 55 23.46 1.71 18.97
C ILE A 55 23.43 1.68 20.50
N SER A 56 22.82 0.66 21.10
CA SER A 56 22.71 0.51 22.55
C SER A 56 24.07 0.40 23.25
N LEU A 57 25.09 -0.14 22.57
CA LEU A 57 26.46 -0.21 23.11
C LEU A 57 27.17 1.15 23.14
N HIS A 58 26.75 2.09 22.29
CA HIS A 58 27.40 3.40 22.14
C HIS A 58 26.54 4.57 22.67
N THR A 59 25.39 4.27 23.26
CA THR A 59 24.43 5.28 23.73
C THR A 59 23.77 4.85 25.03
N THR A 60 23.14 5.78 25.74
CA THR A 60 22.47 5.51 27.03
C THR A 60 20.97 5.24 26.90
N VAL A 61 20.48 5.03 25.68
CA VAL A 61 19.04 4.83 25.42
C VAL A 61 18.64 3.37 25.68
N SER A 62 17.36 3.14 25.99
CA SER A 62 16.88 1.77 26.24
C SER A 62 17.03 0.88 25.00
N ARG A 63 17.00 -0.45 25.19
CA ARG A 63 17.16 -1.41 24.10
C ARG A 63 16.01 -1.34 23.09
N GLU A 64 14.79 -1.09 23.57
CA GLU A 64 13.60 -0.92 22.74
C GLU A 64 13.74 0.31 21.84
N ILE A 65 14.15 1.45 22.40
CA ILE A 65 14.36 2.68 21.64
C ILE A 65 15.52 2.49 20.64
N SER A 66 16.60 1.84 21.06
CA SER A 66 17.75 1.55 20.19
C SER A 66 17.36 0.68 19.00
N ASN A 67 16.50 -0.32 19.20
CA ASN A 67 15.93 -1.15 18.13
C ASN A 67 15.07 -0.35 17.14
N ILE A 68 14.26 0.59 17.63
CA ILE A 68 13.46 1.48 16.78
C ILE A 68 14.37 2.37 15.93
N ILE A 69 15.43 2.94 16.53
CA ILE A 69 16.41 3.74 15.81
C ILE A 69 17.16 2.86 14.79
N GLY A 70 17.55 1.64 15.17
CA GLY A 70 18.20 0.66 14.30
C GLY A 70 17.36 0.36 13.06
N PHE A 71 16.07 0.09 13.24
CA PHE A 71 15.12 -0.05 12.13
C PHE A 71 15.14 1.18 11.22
N ALA A 72 15.02 2.39 11.79
CA ALA A 72 14.98 3.62 11.02
C ALA A 72 16.27 3.85 10.22
N VAL A 73 17.45 3.60 10.82
CA VAL A 73 18.75 3.76 10.17
C VAL A 73 18.91 2.79 9.00
N VAL A 74 18.61 1.50 9.21
CA VAL A 74 18.69 0.49 8.15
C VAL A 74 17.71 0.79 7.02
N PHE A 75 16.46 1.11 7.37
CA PHE A 75 15.42 1.48 6.39
C PHE A 75 15.87 2.69 5.56
N LEU A 76 16.32 3.77 6.19
CA LEU A 76 16.74 4.98 5.50
C LEU A 76 17.97 4.72 4.62
N GLY A 77 18.97 3.98 5.11
CA GLY A 77 20.15 3.64 4.33
C GLY A 77 19.81 2.91 3.03
N ILE A 78 18.99 1.86 3.11
CA ILE A 78 18.57 1.07 1.94
C ILE A 78 17.67 1.87 1.02
N TYR A 79 16.72 2.63 1.58
CA TYR A 79 15.83 3.50 0.83
C TYR A 79 16.62 4.55 0.01
N LEU A 80 17.65 5.17 0.61
CA LEU A 80 18.51 6.13 -0.07
C LEU A 80 19.29 5.49 -1.22
N ILE A 81 19.82 4.28 -1.03
CA ILE A 81 20.49 3.53 -2.11
C ILE A 81 19.53 3.27 -3.27
N ALA A 82 18.33 2.77 -2.98
CA ALA A 82 17.31 2.55 -4.02
C ALA A 82 16.94 3.85 -4.75
N ARG A 83 16.89 4.97 -4.03
CA ARG A 83 16.62 6.30 -4.62
C ARG A 83 17.75 6.76 -5.54
N ILE A 84 19.01 6.52 -5.19
CA ILE A 84 20.16 6.84 -6.04
C ILE A 84 20.09 6.01 -7.34
N ILE A 85 19.75 4.72 -7.23
CA ILE A 85 19.57 3.84 -8.39
C ILE A 85 18.46 4.36 -9.31
N GLU A 86 17.29 4.70 -8.76
CA GLU A 86 16.16 5.29 -9.51
C GLU A 86 16.58 6.56 -10.28
N ILE A 87 17.29 7.48 -9.63
CA ILE A 87 17.72 8.75 -10.25
C ILE A 87 18.73 8.50 -11.37
N SER A 88 19.66 7.57 -11.15
CA SER A 88 20.69 7.22 -12.14
C SER A 88 20.05 6.63 -13.40
N LEU A 89 19.05 5.78 -13.22
CA LEU A 89 18.32 5.14 -14.31
C LEU A 89 17.45 6.12 -15.12
N LYS A 90 17.04 7.26 -14.53
CA LYS A 90 16.28 8.30 -15.26
C LYS A 90 16.98 8.71 -16.55
N LYS A 91 18.30 8.93 -16.52
CA LYS A 91 19.09 9.38 -17.68
C LYS A 91 19.15 8.32 -18.78
N VAL A 92 19.27 7.05 -18.39
CA VAL A 92 19.35 5.92 -19.32
C VAL A 92 18.00 5.73 -20.01
N PHE A 93 16.91 5.72 -19.24
CA PHE A 93 15.58 5.47 -19.78
C PHE A 93 15.02 6.62 -20.62
N SER A 94 15.43 7.87 -20.34
CA SER A 94 15.04 9.00 -21.20
C SER A 94 15.58 8.90 -22.64
N LEU A 95 16.59 8.06 -22.88
CA LEU A 95 17.15 7.82 -24.22
C LEU A 95 16.45 6.68 -24.97
N LEU A 96 15.88 5.71 -24.24
CA LEU A 96 15.33 4.47 -24.79
C LEU A 96 13.81 4.49 -24.99
N PHE A 97 13.08 5.22 -24.14
CA PHE A 97 11.61 5.22 -24.16
C PHE A 97 11.05 6.47 -24.80
N ILE A 98 9.99 6.29 -25.60
CA ILE A 98 9.16 7.39 -26.05
C ILE A 98 8.43 7.94 -24.83
N SER A 99 8.59 9.24 -24.55
CA SER A 99 8.15 9.86 -23.29
C SER A 99 6.67 9.61 -22.94
N TRP A 100 5.79 9.47 -23.94
CA TRP A 100 4.37 9.20 -23.70
C TRP A 100 4.10 7.76 -23.23
N ILE A 101 4.89 6.77 -23.68
CA ILE A 101 4.76 5.37 -23.24
C ILE A 101 5.19 5.22 -21.78
N ASP A 102 6.32 5.83 -21.39
CA ASP A 102 6.78 5.85 -20.00
C ASP A 102 5.74 6.50 -19.08
N ALA A 103 5.15 7.62 -19.53
CA ALA A 103 4.09 8.32 -18.82
C ALA A 103 2.81 7.47 -18.66
N LEU A 104 2.35 6.79 -19.72
CA LEU A 104 1.16 5.92 -19.66
C LEU A 104 1.38 4.71 -18.76
N GLY A 105 2.53 4.04 -18.89
CA GLY A 105 2.89 2.96 -17.97
C GLY A 105 2.96 3.46 -16.53
N GLY A 106 3.50 4.66 -16.33
CA GLY A 106 3.51 5.34 -15.04
C GLY A 106 2.10 5.60 -14.50
N ALA A 107 1.15 6.01 -15.35
CA ALA A 107 -0.25 6.19 -14.98
C ALA A 107 -0.88 4.87 -14.50
N LEU A 108 -0.70 3.79 -15.27
CA LEU A 108 -1.22 2.46 -14.92
C LEU A 108 -0.61 1.93 -13.63
N PHE A 109 0.71 2.09 -13.45
CA PHE A 109 1.39 1.72 -12.22
C PHE A 109 0.92 2.57 -11.03
N GLY A 110 0.70 3.87 -11.25
CA GLY A 110 0.12 4.78 -10.27
C GLY A 110 -1.30 4.38 -9.86
N LEU A 111 -2.14 4.01 -10.82
CA LEU A 111 -3.48 3.47 -10.57
C LEU A 111 -3.41 2.20 -9.72
N PHE A 112 -2.58 1.23 -10.11
CA PHE A 112 -2.37 -0.01 -9.36
C PHE A 112 -1.90 0.26 -7.93
N LYS A 113 -0.89 1.10 -7.76
CA LYS A 113 -0.37 1.49 -6.44
C LYS A 113 -1.44 2.21 -5.61
N GLY A 114 -2.19 3.13 -6.22
CA GLY A 114 -3.29 3.84 -5.56
C GLY A 114 -4.39 2.89 -5.10
N ALA A 115 -4.74 1.91 -5.93
CA ALA A 115 -5.70 0.87 -5.61
C ALA A 115 -5.24 0.01 -4.42
N LEU A 116 -3.96 -0.38 -4.38
CA LEU A 116 -3.39 -1.09 -3.23
C LEU A 116 -3.48 -0.26 -1.95
N ILE A 117 -3.11 1.03 -2.01
CA ILE A 117 -3.16 1.94 -0.85
C ILE A 117 -4.60 2.06 -0.32
N VAL A 118 -5.57 2.29 -1.22
CA VAL A 118 -6.99 2.34 -0.85
C VAL A 118 -7.41 1.02 -0.20
N GLY A 119 -6.98 -0.11 -0.74
CA GLY A 119 -7.32 -1.42 -0.18
C GLY A 119 -6.81 -1.62 1.24
N VAL A 120 -5.54 -1.29 1.49
CA VAL A 120 -4.94 -1.33 2.83
C VAL A 120 -5.69 -0.40 3.79
N ILE A 121 -6.03 0.83 3.35
CA ILE A 121 -6.80 1.77 4.17
C ILE A 121 -8.15 1.19 4.54
N LEU A 122 -8.91 0.65 3.57
CA LEU A 122 -10.22 0.06 3.84
C LEU A 122 -10.13 -1.10 4.82
N ILE A 123 -9.12 -1.98 4.69
CA ILE A 123 -8.87 -3.05 5.68
C ILE A 123 -8.64 -2.44 7.07
N ILE A 124 -7.72 -1.50 7.22
CA ILE A 124 -7.40 -0.88 8.52
C ILE A 124 -8.64 -0.24 9.14
N VAL A 125 -9.42 0.50 8.35
CA VAL A 125 -10.66 1.16 8.76
C VAL A 125 -11.68 0.16 9.30
N THR A 126 -11.71 -1.08 8.79
CA THR A 126 -12.59 -2.13 9.36
C THR A 126 -12.15 -2.65 10.73
N PHE A 127 -10.88 -2.53 11.11
CA PHE A 127 -10.39 -2.97 12.42
C PHE A 127 -10.52 -1.90 13.52
N ILE A 128 -10.88 -0.66 13.16
CA ILE A 128 -10.98 0.45 14.11
C ILE A 128 -12.47 0.73 14.41
N PRO A 129 -12.86 0.98 15.68
CA PRO A 129 -14.20 1.43 16.01
C PRO A 129 -14.40 2.87 15.52
N LEU A 130 -15.20 3.05 14.47
CA LEU A 130 -15.49 4.35 13.88
C LEU A 130 -16.83 4.93 14.38
N PRO A 131 -16.98 6.28 14.40
CA PRO A 131 -18.26 6.92 14.62
C PRO A 131 -19.33 6.43 13.63
N VAL A 132 -20.58 6.34 14.10
CA VAL A 132 -21.73 5.84 13.31
C VAL A 132 -21.87 6.56 11.96
N PHE A 133 -21.67 7.88 11.94
CA PHE A 133 -21.67 8.69 10.71
C PHE A 133 -20.63 8.20 9.68
N ILE A 134 -19.42 7.82 10.09
CA ILE A 134 -18.38 7.38 9.16
C ILE A 134 -18.72 5.98 8.61
N ASN A 135 -19.19 5.07 9.48
CA ASN A 135 -19.63 3.74 9.04
C ASN A 135 -20.76 3.84 8.01
N ASP A 136 -21.78 4.67 8.25
CA ASP A 136 -22.89 4.87 7.31
C ASP A 136 -22.42 5.35 5.92
N GLN A 137 -21.39 6.21 5.89
CA GLN A 137 -20.84 6.75 4.65
C GLN A 137 -19.94 5.74 3.93
N LEU A 138 -19.17 4.93 4.67
CA LEU A 138 -18.40 3.82 4.10
C LEU A 138 -19.33 2.77 3.48
N GLU A 139 -20.39 2.41 4.19
CA GLU A 139 -21.40 1.45 3.77
C GLU A 139 -22.12 1.87 2.48
N LYS A 140 -22.44 3.17 2.35
CA LYS A 140 -23.14 3.72 1.17
C LYS A 140 -22.20 4.05 0.00
N SER A 141 -20.89 4.04 0.22
CA SER A 141 -19.89 4.43 -0.79
C SER A 141 -19.86 3.44 -1.95
N PHE A 142 -20.01 3.96 -3.17
CA PHE A 142 -19.96 3.13 -4.37
C PHE A 142 -18.56 2.53 -4.60
N LEU A 143 -17.52 3.34 -4.47
CA LEU A 143 -16.15 2.92 -4.69
C LEU A 143 -15.66 2.01 -3.57
N ALA A 144 -15.95 2.31 -2.30
CA ALA A 144 -15.53 1.45 -1.18
C ALA A 144 -16.08 0.02 -1.35
N ASN A 145 -17.35 -0.12 -1.72
CA ASN A 145 -17.97 -1.42 -1.98
C ASN A 145 -17.31 -2.17 -3.14
N ARG A 146 -16.95 -1.48 -4.23
CA ARG A 146 -16.23 -2.11 -5.37
C ARG A 146 -14.81 -2.54 -5.00
N PHE A 147 -14.10 -1.69 -4.26
CA PHE A 147 -12.77 -1.99 -3.76
C PHE A 147 -12.81 -3.16 -2.77
N ALA A 148 -13.80 -3.23 -1.89
CA ALA A 148 -13.96 -4.34 -0.95
C ALA A 148 -13.99 -5.70 -1.67
N VAL A 149 -14.76 -5.84 -2.76
CA VAL A 149 -14.78 -7.06 -3.58
C VAL A 149 -13.41 -7.35 -4.21
N MET A 150 -12.77 -6.35 -4.82
CA MET A 150 -11.45 -6.53 -5.43
C MET A 150 -10.40 -6.97 -4.41
N ILE A 151 -10.42 -6.38 -3.22
CA ILE A 151 -9.51 -6.73 -2.12
C ILE A 151 -9.72 -8.18 -1.71
N THR A 152 -10.96 -8.66 -1.60
CA THR A 152 -11.20 -10.07 -1.22
C THR A 152 -10.72 -11.05 -2.28
N ILE A 153 -10.83 -10.70 -3.56
CA ILE A 153 -10.31 -11.53 -4.65
C ILE A 153 -8.78 -11.60 -4.54
N VAL A 154 -8.12 -10.43 -4.43
CA VAL A 154 -6.67 -10.36 -4.27
C VAL A 154 -6.24 -11.15 -3.02
N TYR A 155 -6.88 -10.91 -1.88
CA TYR A 155 -6.60 -11.62 -0.64
C TYR A 155 -6.70 -13.13 -0.79
N LYS A 156 -7.73 -13.67 -1.47
CA LYS A 156 -7.87 -15.13 -1.69
C LYS A 156 -6.64 -15.73 -2.40
N TYR A 157 -6.03 -15.03 -3.35
CA TYR A 157 -4.83 -15.49 -4.03
C TYR A 157 -3.55 -15.38 -3.18
N PHE A 158 -3.52 -14.46 -2.21
CA PHE A 158 -2.34 -14.20 -1.37
C PHE A 158 -2.46 -14.74 0.05
N ALA A 159 -3.63 -15.24 0.47
CA ALA A 159 -3.91 -15.64 1.86
C ALA A 159 -2.93 -16.71 2.35
N ASP A 160 -2.61 -17.68 1.50
CA ASP A 160 -1.69 -18.78 1.83
C ASP A 160 -0.24 -18.32 2.00
N TRP A 161 0.10 -17.16 1.43
CA TRP A 161 1.43 -16.55 1.54
C TRP A 161 1.54 -15.58 2.72
N LEU A 162 0.41 -15.19 3.31
CA LEU A 162 0.37 -14.27 4.44
C LEU A 162 0.53 -15.04 5.76
N PRO A 163 1.28 -14.48 6.74
CA PRO A 163 1.29 -15.01 8.09
C PRO A 163 -0.12 -15.04 8.67
N SER A 164 -0.44 -16.04 9.51
CA SER A 164 -1.78 -16.23 10.08
C SER A 164 -2.29 -15.00 10.85
N SER A 165 -1.41 -14.16 11.38
CA SER A 165 -1.77 -12.90 12.05
C SER A 165 -2.33 -11.81 11.12
N PHE A 166 -2.06 -11.89 9.81
CA PHE A 166 -2.57 -10.97 8.80
C PHE A 166 -3.79 -11.52 8.04
N GLN A 167 -4.16 -12.77 8.32
CA GLN A 167 -5.36 -13.36 7.73
C GLN A 167 -6.60 -12.78 8.42
N PHE A 168 -7.58 -12.33 7.62
CA PHE A 168 -8.81 -11.73 8.11
C PHE A 168 -10.04 -12.47 7.57
N ASN A 169 -11.16 -12.36 8.30
CA ASN A 169 -12.42 -12.95 7.87
C ASN A 169 -13.03 -12.11 6.74
N THR A 170 -13.00 -12.66 5.51
CA THR A 170 -13.51 -11.99 4.31
C THR A 170 -15.02 -11.77 4.34
N GLU A 171 -15.78 -12.65 4.98
CA GLU A 171 -17.24 -12.50 5.12
C GLU A 171 -17.57 -11.34 6.06
N GLU A 172 -16.90 -11.26 7.21
CA GLU A 172 -17.07 -10.18 8.18
C GLU A 172 -16.64 -8.83 7.58
N PHE A 173 -15.53 -8.82 6.84
CA PHE A 173 -15.07 -7.65 6.10
C PHE A 173 -16.13 -7.17 5.10
N LEU A 174 -16.63 -8.05 4.23
CA LEU A 174 -17.61 -7.70 3.19
C LEU A 174 -18.98 -7.31 3.77
N LYS A 175 -19.35 -7.82 4.94
CA LYS A 175 -20.60 -7.46 5.63
C LYS A 175 -20.64 -5.97 5.99
N LYS A 176 -19.50 -5.35 6.30
CA LYS A 176 -19.38 -3.90 6.55
C LYS A 176 -19.61 -3.02 5.31
N PHE A 177 -19.77 -3.63 4.14
CA PHE A 177 -19.93 -2.95 2.86
C PHE A 177 -21.28 -3.28 2.19
N HIS A 178 -22.28 -3.77 2.95
CA HIS A 178 -23.60 -4.20 2.45
C HIS A 178 -23.57 -5.11 1.21
N LEU A 179 -22.48 -5.85 1.01
CA LEU A 179 -22.34 -6.73 -0.14
C LEU A 179 -23.11 -8.03 0.13
N ASN A 180 -24.08 -8.32 -0.75
CA ASN A 180 -24.98 -9.45 -0.60
C ASN A 180 -24.24 -10.80 -0.59
N LEU A 181 -24.76 -11.75 0.19
CA LEU A 181 -24.31 -13.15 0.28
C LEU A 181 -24.19 -13.84 -1.09
N PHE A 182 -24.92 -13.39 -2.11
CA PHE A 182 -24.81 -13.90 -3.47
C PHE A 182 -23.47 -13.53 -4.16
N VAL A 183 -22.99 -12.30 -3.98
CA VAL A 183 -21.68 -11.86 -4.49
C VAL A 183 -20.58 -12.64 -3.77
N LEU A 184 -20.69 -12.78 -2.45
CA LEU A 184 -19.84 -13.61 -1.60
C LEU A 184 -19.76 -15.06 -2.09
N LYS A 185 -20.91 -15.72 -2.31
CA LYS A 185 -20.96 -17.15 -2.70
C LYS A 185 -20.35 -17.43 -4.07
N ASN A 186 -20.41 -16.47 -4.99
CA ASN A 186 -19.81 -16.59 -6.33
C ASN A 186 -18.33 -16.18 -6.38
N THR A 187 -17.85 -15.33 -5.47
CA THR A 187 -16.41 -14.97 -5.38
C THR A 187 -15.60 -15.91 -4.49
N LEU A 188 -16.25 -16.61 -3.54
CA LEU A 188 -15.60 -17.53 -2.61
C LEU A 188 -15.49 -18.98 -3.11
N LYS A 189 -16.26 -19.40 -4.12
CA LYS A 189 -15.94 -20.62 -4.89
C LYS A 189 -14.64 -20.41 -5.65
#